data_AF-A0AAW2FK74-F1
#
_entry.id   AF-A0AAW2FK74-F1
#
_cell.length_a   1.000
_cell.length_b   1.000
_cell.length_c   1.000
_cell.angle_alpha   90.00
_cell.angle_beta   90.00
_cell.angle_gamma   90.00
#
_symmetry.space_group_name_H-M   'P 1'
#
loop_
_entity.id
_entity.type
_entity.pdbx_description
1 polymer ?
#
loop_
_entity_poly.entity_id
_entity_poly.type
_entity_poly.pdbx_seq_one_letter_code
_entity_poly.pdbx_strand_id
1 'polypeptide(L)'
;MSISSRLERVHLQSEEVTAGSTSCANDKGNALSLLDLPVEIFLHICSYLETSTLVHRLSLVCKRFYLILQDDLLWKARINKIWPSVNYPILCPG
;
A
#
# COMPACT_ATOMS: atom_id res chain seq x y z
N MET A 1 -1.07 -24.57 17.00
CA MET A 1 -2.37 -24.40 17.66
C MET A 1 -2.24 -23.21 18.60
N SER A 2 -3.03 -22.15 18.63
CA SER A 2 -4.12 -21.64 17.81
C SER A 2 -4.24 -20.18 18.25
N ILE A 3 -4.04 -19.20 17.37
CA ILE A 3 -4.38 -17.79 17.64
C ILE A 3 -5.86 -17.60 17.32
N SER A 4 -6.71 -18.10 18.21
CA SER A 4 -8.14 -17.85 18.13
C SER A 4 -8.60 -17.36 19.48
N SER A 5 -8.74 -16.05 19.60
CA SER A 5 -9.66 -15.42 20.56
C SER A 5 -9.86 -13.96 20.22
N ARG A 6 -11.11 -13.64 19.89
CA ARG A 6 -11.76 -12.32 20.08
C ARG A 6 -11.45 -11.25 19.06
N LEU A 7 -11.62 -11.64 17.81
CA LEU A 7 -12.45 -10.89 16.85
C LEU A 7 -13.89 -10.79 17.40
N GLU A 8 -14.09 -10.07 18.51
CA GLU A 8 -15.37 -9.92 19.20
C GLU A 8 -15.43 -8.54 19.83
N ARG A 9 -15.61 -7.52 18.99
CA ARG A 9 -16.02 -6.19 19.47
C ARG A 9 -16.81 -5.38 18.44
N VAL A 10 -17.61 -6.07 17.64
CA VAL A 10 -18.73 -5.45 16.93
C VAL A 10 -19.94 -5.41 17.85
N HIS A 11 -20.14 -4.31 18.59
CA HIS A 11 -21.47 -3.74 18.82
C HIS A 11 -21.38 -2.34 19.50
N LEU A 12 -21.98 -1.35 18.83
CA LEU A 12 -22.49 -0.06 19.30
C LEU A 12 -21.50 1.07 19.66
N GLN A 13 -21.49 2.11 18.83
CA GLN A 13 -22.28 3.31 19.16
C GLN A 13 -22.69 3.98 17.84
N SER A 14 -24.00 4.05 17.61
CA SER A 14 -24.61 4.91 16.59
C SER A 14 -24.46 6.37 16.99
N GLU A 15 -24.10 7.22 16.05
CA GLU A 15 -24.58 8.60 16.00
C GLU A 15 -24.95 8.92 14.55
N GLU A 16 -26.21 9.28 14.37
CA GLU A 16 -26.85 9.74 13.14
C GLU A 16 -26.41 11.19 12.85
N VAL A 17 -26.78 11.71 11.66
CA VAL A 17 -26.72 13.11 11.16
C VAL A 17 -25.50 13.31 10.24
N THR A 18 -25.60 13.48 8.92
CA THR A 18 -26.54 14.29 8.12
C THR A 18 -26.49 13.89 6.64
N ALA A 19 -27.56 14.21 5.91
CA ALA A 19 -27.90 13.81 4.55
C ALA A 19 -26.82 14.03 3.47
N GLY A 20 -26.58 12.97 2.72
CA GLY A 20 -25.89 12.94 1.43
C GLY A 20 -26.21 11.62 0.74
N SER A 21 -27.46 11.42 0.32
CA SER A 21 -27.89 10.22 -0.40
C SER A 21 -27.18 10.10 -1.74
N THR A 22 -26.13 9.29 -1.79
CA THR A 22 -25.82 8.49 -2.97
C THR A 22 -26.13 7.06 -2.60
N SER A 23 -27.37 6.64 -2.87
CA SER A 23 -27.71 5.22 -2.94
C SER A 23 -27.01 4.66 -4.17
N CYS A 24 -25.78 4.16 -4.00
CA CYS A 24 -25.14 3.37 -5.02
C CYS A 24 -25.77 1.98 -4.98
N ALA A 25 -26.63 1.72 -5.97
CA ALA A 25 -27.12 0.40 -6.29
C ALA A 25 -25.94 -0.59 -6.23
N ASN A 26 -26.14 -1.70 -5.52
CA ASN A 26 -25.21 -2.81 -5.45
C ASN A 26 -25.22 -3.53 -6.81
N ASP A 27 -24.65 -2.89 -7.83
CA ASP A 27 -24.16 -3.57 -8.99
C ASP A 27 -23.05 -4.49 -8.49
N LYS A 28 -23.33 -5.79 -8.40
CA LYS A 28 -22.32 -6.83 -8.15
C LYS A 28 -21.38 -6.97 -9.37
N GLY A 29 -21.08 -5.87 -10.06
CA GLY A 29 -20.04 -5.76 -11.05
C GLY A 29 -18.71 -5.73 -10.33
N ASN A 30 -17.99 -6.85 -10.41
CA ASN A 30 -16.59 -7.07 -10.03
C ASN A 30 -15.91 -5.89 -9.32
N ALA A 31 -16.08 -5.78 -8.01
CA ALA A 31 -15.31 -4.85 -7.20
C ALA A 31 -13.83 -5.26 -7.26
N LEU A 32 -13.05 -4.52 -8.03
CA LEU A 32 -11.62 -4.76 -8.19
C LEU A 32 -10.89 -4.32 -6.92
N SER A 33 -10.25 -5.26 -6.24
CA SER A 33 -9.39 -4.96 -5.09
C SER A 33 -8.00 -4.54 -5.57
N LEU A 34 -7.34 -3.66 -4.81
CA LEU A 34 -5.92 -3.35 -5.03
C LEU A 34 -5.05 -4.62 -4.90
N LEU A 35 -5.53 -5.62 -4.14
CA LEU A 35 -4.88 -6.91 -3.95
C LEU A 35 -5.01 -7.85 -5.15
N ASP A 36 -5.88 -7.55 -6.11
CA ASP A 36 -6.03 -8.35 -7.34
C ASP A 36 -5.25 -7.76 -8.53
N LEU A 37 -4.65 -6.58 -8.36
CA LEU A 37 -3.83 -5.96 -9.40
C LEU A 37 -2.53 -6.75 -9.65
N PRO A 38 -2.08 -6.85 -10.91
CA PRO A 38 -0.71 -7.24 -11.22
C PRO A 38 0.30 -6.34 -10.50
N VAL A 39 1.46 -6.90 -10.18
CA VAL A 39 2.48 -6.18 -9.38
C VAL A 39 2.98 -4.93 -10.11
N GLU A 40 3.06 -4.96 -11.43
CA GLU A 40 3.51 -3.86 -12.28
C GLU A 40 2.57 -2.65 -12.14
N ILE A 41 1.26 -2.88 -12.13
CA ILE A 41 0.25 -1.82 -11.98
C ILE A 41 0.29 -1.24 -10.57
N PHE A 42 0.41 -2.10 -9.55
CA PHE A 42 0.62 -1.65 -8.17
C PHE A 42 1.89 -0.79 -8.03
N LEU A 43 2.99 -1.21 -8.64
CA LEU A 43 4.26 -0.47 -8.62
C LEU A 43 4.19 0.85 -9.40
N HIS A 44 3.37 0.91 -10.44
CA HIS A 44 3.09 2.14 -11.17
C HIS A 44 2.34 3.14 -10.28
N ILE A 45 1.31 2.71 -9.54
CA ILE A 45 0.62 3.55 -8.54
C ILE A 45 1.62 4.03 -7.48
N CYS A 46 2.44 3.11 -6.95
CA CYS A 46 3.47 3.43 -5.98
C CYS A 46 4.55 4.40 -6.53
N SER A 47 4.64 4.63 -7.84
CA SER A 47 5.64 5.54 -8.42
C SER A 47 5.26 7.01 -8.27
N TYR A 48 4.00 7.30 -7.96
CA TYR A 48 3.48 8.63 -7.67
C TYR A 48 3.54 8.99 -6.17
N LEU A 49 3.92 8.03 -5.33
CA LEU A 49 3.98 8.22 -3.87
C LEU A 49 5.41 8.45 -3.42
N GLU A 50 5.57 9.27 -2.37
CA GLU A 50 6.85 9.46 -1.72
C GLU A 50 7.37 8.16 -1.10
N THR A 51 8.69 7.96 -1.15
CA THR A 51 9.38 6.80 -0.56
C THR A 51 9.04 6.62 0.91
N SER A 52 8.95 7.70 1.68
CA SER A 52 8.55 7.70 3.09
C SER A 52 7.16 7.08 3.29
N THR A 53 6.21 7.42 2.42
CA THR A 53 4.84 6.90 2.45
C THR A 53 4.80 5.42 2.09
N LEU A 54 5.60 4.98 1.12
CA LEU A 54 5.69 3.58 0.76
C LEU A 54 6.24 2.73 1.91
N VAL A 55 7.37 3.15 2.48
CA VAL A 55 8.11 2.39 3.50
C VAL A 55 7.40 2.43 4.86
N HIS A 56 6.86 3.57 5.29
CA HIS A 56 6.31 3.71 6.64
C HIS A 56 4.79 3.58 6.71
N ARG A 57 4.08 3.65 5.58
CA ARG A 57 2.61 3.53 5.57
C ARG A 57 2.16 2.34 4.74
N LEU A 58 2.48 2.32 3.45
CA LEU A 58 1.92 1.33 2.52
C LEU A 58 2.41 -0.09 2.82
N SER A 59 3.66 -0.26 3.23
CA SER A 59 4.24 -1.54 3.64
C SER A 59 3.51 -2.19 4.83
N LEU A 60 2.91 -1.38 5.71
CA LEU A 60 2.27 -1.84 6.95
C LEU A 60 0.79 -2.22 6.75
N VAL A 61 0.21 -1.92 5.58
CA VAL A 61 -1.21 -2.16 5.30
C VAL A 61 -1.51 -3.66 5.22
N CYS A 62 -0.66 -4.43 4.54
CA CYS A 62 -0.85 -5.86 4.39
C CYS A 62 0.45 -6.59 4.01
N LYS A 63 0.46 -7.92 4.19
CA LYS A 63 1.60 -8.78 3.87
C LYS A 63 2.06 -8.68 2.41
N ARG A 64 1.12 -8.56 1.47
CA ARG A 64 1.45 -8.46 0.03
C ARG A 64 2.25 -7.18 -0.25
N PHE A 65 1.82 -6.05 0.30
CA PHE A 65 2.51 -4.77 0.08
C PHE A 65 3.86 -4.75 0.77
N TYR A 66 3.95 -5.30 1.98
CA TYR A 66 5.25 -5.49 2.65
C TYR A 66 6.24 -6.24 1.76
N LEU A 67 5.87 -7.41 1.23
CA LEU A 67 6.76 -8.23 0.42
C LEU A 67 7.20 -7.53 -0.88
N ILE A 68 6.29 -6.82 -1.55
CA ILE A 68 6.61 -6.09 -2.79
C ILE A 68 7.54 -4.90 -2.48
N LEU A 69 7.26 -4.14 -1.42
CA LEU A 69 7.99 -2.92 -1.10
C LEU A 69 9.32 -3.18 -0.36
N GLN A 70 9.57 -4.40 0.10
CA GLN A 70 10.85 -4.80 0.70
C GLN A 70 11.87 -5.27 -0.36
N ASP A 71 11.49 -5.37 -1.63
CA ASP A 71 12.37 -5.88 -2.69
C ASP A 71 13.51 -4.89 -3.03
N ASP A 72 14.76 -5.30 -2.81
CA ASP A 72 15.95 -4.50 -3.10
C ASP A 72 16.08 -4.18 -4.60
N LEU A 73 15.65 -5.08 -5.49
CA LEU A 73 15.71 -4.84 -6.93
C LEU A 73 14.73 -3.73 -7.33
N LEU A 74 13.57 -3.68 -6.69
CA LEU A 74 12.61 -2.59 -6.88
C LEU A 74 13.23 -1.24 -6.51
N TRP A 75 13.87 -1.14 -5.34
CA TRP A 75 14.49 0.10 -4.90
C TRP A 75 15.69 0.48 -5.76
N LYS A 76 16.52 -0.48 -6.17
CA LYS A 76 17.61 -0.22 -7.14
C LYS A 76 17.08 0.33 -8.45
N ALA A 77 16.01 -0.25 -9.00
CA ALA A 77 15.40 0.22 -10.24
C ALA A 77 14.79 1.61 -10.08
N ARG A 78 14.09 1.87 -8.96
CA ARG A 78 13.54 3.19 -8.62
C ARG A 78 14.65 4.24 -8.55
N ILE A 79 15.70 3.95 -7.80
CA ILE A 79 16.83 4.84 -7.61
C ILE A 79 17.50 5.14 -8.95
N ASN A 80 17.80 4.12 -9.77
CA ASN A 80 18.36 4.31 -11.12
C ASN A 80 17.46 5.17 -12.02
N LYS A 81 16.13 5.09 -11.86
CA LYS A 81 15.20 5.93 -12.64
C LYS A 81 15.22 7.40 -12.20
N ILE A 82 15.28 7.67 -10.90
CA ILE A 82 15.38 9.05 -10.39
C ILE A 82 16.77 9.62 -10.74
N TRP A 83 17.80 8.78 -10.69
CA TRP A 83 19.20 9.16 -10.72
C TRP A 83 19.98 8.35 -11.77
N PRO A 84 19.67 8.50 -13.07
CA PRO A 84 20.22 7.62 -14.12
C PRO A 84 21.73 7.78 -14.34
N SER A 85 22.36 8.82 -13.81
CA SER A 85 23.73 9.23 -14.16
C SER A 85 24.62 9.66 -12.99
N VAL A 86 24.20 9.49 -11.74
CA VAL A 86 25.11 9.75 -10.60
C VAL A 86 25.97 8.54 -10.36
N ASN A 87 27.26 8.68 -10.66
CA ASN A 87 28.31 8.02 -9.88
C ASN A 87 28.07 8.43 -8.42
N TYR A 88 27.50 7.53 -7.62
CA TYR A 88 27.35 7.77 -6.19
C TYR A 88 28.74 8.12 -5.63
N PRO A 89 28.92 9.28 -4.97
CA PRO A 89 30.10 9.45 -4.15
C PRO A 89 30.02 8.32 -3.12
N ILE A 90 31.01 7.44 -3.13
CA ILE A 90 31.21 6.43 -2.10
C ILE A 90 31.19 7.22 -0.80
N LEU A 91 30.13 7.06 0.00
CA LEU A 91 30.06 7.70 1.30
C LEU A 91 31.24 7.16 2.10
N CYS A 92 32.27 7.99 2.27
CA CYS A 92 33.39 7.68 3.14
C CYS A 92 32.84 7.44 4.55
N PRO A 93 33.16 6.31 5.19
CA PRO A 93 32.91 6.18 6.62
C PRO A 93 33.82 7.19 7.33
N GLY A 94 33.21 8.19 7.97
CA GLY A 94 33.88 9.10 8.89
C GLY A 94 34.06 8.47 10.27
#